data_AF-A0A7L1ICW6-F1
#
_entry.id   AF-A0A7L1ICW6-F1
#
_cell.length_a   1.000
_cell.length_b   1.000
_cell.length_c   1.000
_cell.angle_alpha   90.00
_cell.angle_beta   90.00
_cell.angle_gamma   90.00
#
_symmetry.space_group_name_H-M   'P 1'
#
loop_
_entity.id
_entity.type
_entity.pdbx_description
1 polymer ?
#
loop_
_entity_poly.entity_id
_entity_poly.type
_entity_poly.pdbx_seq_one_letter_code
_entity_poly.pdbx_strand_id
1 'polypeptide(L)' 'KVYRGSEIILNLYSKLVLRLPGIFQFLSGSSVETNITSHIALTQDTPGDLKLVIKDCNNLLGGFSVNLRQG' A
#
# COMPACT_ATOMS: atom_id res chain seq x y z
N LYS A 1 29.81 17.57 0.36
CA LYS A 1 29.75 16.22 0.98
C LYS A 1 28.28 15.79 0.90
N VAL A 2 27.94 14.77 0.10
CA VAL A 2 26.55 14.32 -0.05
C VAL A 2 26.18 13.49 1.19
N TYR A 3 25.25 13.98 2.00
CA TYR A 3 24.74 13.22 3.14
C TYR A 3 23.80 12.15 2.60
N ARG A 4 24.07 10.88 2.89
CA ARG A 4 23.17 9.77 2.57
C ARG A 4 21.88 10.00 3.35
N GLY A 5 20.81 10.35 2.65
CA GLY A 5 19.52 10.62 3.26
C GLY A 5 18.90 9.39 3.89
N SER A 6 18.10 9.61 4.92
CA SER A 6 17.34 8.57 5.60
C SER A 6 16.19 8.08 4.73
N GLU A 7 15.94 6.77 4.74
CA GLU A 7 14.81 6.15 4.05
C GLU A 7 13.73 5.76 5.07
N ILE A 8 12.49 6.11 4.76
CA ILE A 8 11.29 5.79 5.53
C ILE A 8 10.48 4.80 4.70
N ILE A 9 10.12 3.67 5.30
CA ILE A 9 9.26 2.67 4.66
C ILE A 9 7.87 2.78 5.30
N LEU A 10 6.86 3.06 4.49
CA LEU A 10 5.46 3.04 4.91
C LEU A 10 4.81 1.76 4.42
N ASN A 11 4.28 0.97 5.35
CA ASN A 11 3.51 -0.23 5.05
C ASN A 11 2.06 0.00 5.46
N LEU A 12 1.13 -0.08 4.51
CA LEU A 12 -0.30 0.05 4.70
C LEU A 12 -0.99 -1.24 4.29
N TYR A 13 -1.54 -1.95 5.27
CA TYR A 13 -2.39 -3.10 5.05
C TYR A 13 -3.86 -2.69 5.17
N SER A 14 -4.69 -3.08 4.21
CA SER A 14 -6.13 -2.87 4.25
C SER A 14 -6.87 -4.12 3.81
N LYS A 15 -7.95 -4.44 4.52
CA LYS A 15 -8.82 -5.59 4.26
C LYS A 15 -10.28 -5.15 4.28
N LEU A 16 -10.94 -5.33 3.14
CA LEU A 16 -12.38 -5.11 2.99
C LEU A 16 -13.10 -6.45 3.01
N VAL A 17 -14.08 -6.62 3.90
CA VAL A 17 -14.92 -7.84 3.97
C VAL A 17 -16.33 -7.52 3.51
N LEU A 18 -16.82 -8.29 2.54
CA LEU A 18 -18.16 -8.13 1.99
C LEU A 18 -19.18 -8.84 2.89
N ARG A 19 -20.20 -8.10 3.32
CA ARG A 19 -21.37 -8.61 4.05
C ARG A 19 -22.61 -8.29 3.22
N LEU A 20 -23.04 -9.25 2.42
CA LEU A 20 -24.08 -9.09 1.41
C LEU A 20 -25.33 -9.88 1.83
N PRO A 21 -26.48 -9.24 2.05
CA PRO A 21 -27.72 -9.92 2.38
C PRO A 21 -28.39 -10.56 1.14
N GLY A 22 -29.39 -11.41 1.38
CA GLY A 22 -30.26 -11.95 0.33
C GLY A 22 -29.58 -12.94 -0.60
N ILE A 23 -29.86 -12.86 -1.90
CA ILE A 23 -29.36 -13.82 -2.91
C ILE A 23 -27.83 -13.82 -3.05
N PHE A 24 -27.13 -12.82 -2.53
CA PHE A 24 -25.67 -12.72 -2.54
C PHE A 24 -25.03 -13.19 -1.22
N GLN A 25 -25.81 -13.80 -0.32
CA GLN A 25 -25.30 -14.32 0.94
C GLN A 25 -24.21 -15.39 0.75
N PHE A 26 -24.22 -16.11 -0.38
CA PHE A 26 -23.15 -17.05 -0.74
C PHE A 26 -21.77 -16.39 -0.91
N LEU A 27 -21.72 -15.08 -1.21
CA LEU A 27 -20.48 -14.30 -1.28
C LEU A 27 -20.12 -13.63 0.06
N SER A 28 -21.00 -13.69 1.06
CA SER A 28 -20.74 -13.08 2.37
C SER A 28 -19.55 -13.73 3.05
N GLY A 29 -18.57 -12.90 3.41
CA GLY A 29 -17.27 -13.36 3.90
C GLY A 29 -16.17 -13.37 2.84
N SER A 30 -16.49 -13.06 1.58
CA SER A 30 -15.45 -12.70 0.60
C SER A 30 -14.73 -11.44 1.04
N SER A 31 -13.44 -11.35 0.75
CA SER A 31 -12.62 -10.20 1.12
C SER A 31 -11.67 -9.76 0.04
N VAL A 32 -11.37 -8.48 0.02
CA VAL A 32 -10.31 -7.89 -0.80
C VAL A 32 -9.24 -7.38 0.16
N GLU A 33 -8.03 -7.87 -0.01
CA GLU A 33 -6.86 -7.47 0.77
C GLU A 33 -5.89 -6.72 -0.13
N THR A 34 -5.37 -5.59 0.36
CA THR A 34 -4.33 -4.82 -0.33
C THR A 34 -3.21 -4.52 0.66
N ASN A 35 -1.98 -4.73 0.21
CA ASN A 35 -0.79 -4.34 0.94
C ASN A 35 -0.01 -3.34 0.10
N ILE A 36 0.21 -2.16 0.66
CA ILE A 36 0.85 -1.02 0.00
C ILE A 36 2.13 -0.73 0.76
N THR A 37 3.28 -0.97 0.12
CA THR A 37 4.59 -0.59 0.65
C THR A 37 5.12 0.58 -0.16
N SER A 38 5.41 1.69 0.52
CA SER A 38 5.98 2.90 -0.08
C SER A 38 7.36 3.17 0.51
N HIS A 39 8.33 3.37 -0.38
CA HIS A 39 9.69 3.79 -0.02
C HIS A 39 9.80 5.30 -0.20
N ILE A 40 9.93 6.03 0.90
CA ILE A 40 10.13 7.48 0.91
C ILE A 40 11.57 7.76 1.29
N ALA A 41 12.28 8.49 0.46
CA ALA A 41 13.64 8.92 0.76
C ALA A 41 13.69 10.42 1.01
N LEU A 42 14.50 10.81 1.99
CA LEU A 42 14.96 12.17 2.13
C LEU A 42 16.13 12.38 1.17
N THR A 43 16.05 13.40 0.33
CA THR A 43 17.11 13.76 -0.63
C THR A 43 17.46 15.24 -0.48
N GLN A 44 18.63 15.62 -0.97
CA GLN A 44 19.11 17.00 -0.91
C GLN A 44 19.91 17.31 -2.17
N ASP A 45 19.28 18.01 -3.11
CA ASP A 45 19.94 18.41 -4.37
C ASP A 45 20.86 19.61 -4.15
N THR A 46 20.39 20.58 -3.34
CA THR A 46 21.12 21.79 -2.97
C THR A 46 21.33 21.81 -1.46
N PRO A 47 22.51 22.19 -0.94
CA PRO A 47 22.71 22.29 0.51
C PRO A 47 21.65 23.18 1.17
N GLY A 48 20.94 22.64 2.15
CA GLY A 48 19.84 23.32 2.85
C GLY A 48 18.43 23.02 2.31
N ASP A 49 18.31 22.46 1.11
CA ASP A 49 17.01 22.15 0.48
C ASP A 49 16.70 20.64 0.58
N LEU A 50 16.00 20.25 1.64
CA LEU A 50 15.60 18.86 1.87
C LEU A 50 14.30 18.55 1.12
N LYS A 51 14.30 17.46 0.35
CA LYS A 51 13.16 16.98 -0.41
C LYS A 51 12.77 15.58 0.03
N LEU A 52 11.47 15.37 0.23
CA LEU A 52 10.88 14.05 0.40
C LEU A 52 10.47 13.53 -0.96
N VAL A 53 11.02 12.38 -1.36
CA VAL A 53 10.77 11.76 -2.66
C VAL A 53 10.25 10.35 -2.44
N ILE A 54 9.11 10.04 -3.06
CA ILE A 54 8.61 8.66 -3.14
C ILE A 54 9.42 7.96 -4.23
N LYS A 55 10.20 6.96 -3.85
CA LYS A 55 11.08 6.22 -4.77
C LYS A 55 10.29 5.31 -5.71
N ASP A 56 9.24 4.67 -5.20
CA ASP A 56 8.53 3.62 -5.92
C ASP A 56 7.01 3.81 -5.87
N CYS A 57 6.45 4.54 -6.85
CA CYS A 57 4.99 4.63 -7.01
C CYS A 57 4.39 3.39 -7.69
N ASN A 58 5.15 2.72 -8.56
CA ASN A 58 4.63 1.60 -9.37
C ASN A 58 4.38 0.32 -8.55
N ASN A 59 5.01 0.18 -7.38
CA ASN A 59 4.84 -0.95 -6.46
C ASN A 59 3.86 -0.66 -5.31
N LEU A 60 3.26 0.54 -5.28
CA LEU A 60 2.30 0.90 -4.22
C LEU A 60 1.10 -0.05 -4.23
N LEU A 61 0.59 -0.41 -5.40
CA LEU A 61 -0.48 -1.41 -5.53
C LEU A 61 0.13 -2.75 -5.94
N GLY A 62 1.02 -3.30 -5.10
CA GLY A 62 1.74 -4.56 -5.35
C GLY A 62 0.86 -5.82 -5.47
N GLY A 63 -0.46 -5.67 -5.40
CA GLY A 63 -1.41 -6.74 -5.65
C GLY A 63 -2.62 -6.61 -4.72
N PHE A 64 -3.82 -6.69 -5.29
CA PHE A 64 -5.02 -6.95 -4.52
C PHE A 64 -5.26 -8.47 -4.52
N SER A 65 -5.40 -9.04 -3.33
CA SER A 65 -5.82 -10.43 -3.18
C SER A 65 -7.33 -10.47 -3.01
N VAL A 66 -8.00 -11.17 -3.92
CA VAL A 66 -9.45 -11.42 -3.79
C VAL A 66 -9.61 -12.82 -3.24
N ASN A 67 -10.17 -12.90 -2.03
CA ASN A 67 -10.55 -14.17 -1.42
C ASN A 67 -12.06 -14.30 -1.55
N LEU A 68 -12.51 -15.15 -2.48
CA LEU A 68 -13.92 -15.48 -2.64
C LEU A 68 -14.23 -16.68 -1.77
N ARG A 69 -15.20 -16.52 -0.88
CA ARG A 69 -15.72 -17.67 -0.14
C ARG A 69 -16.62 -18.46 -1.10
N GLN A 70 -16.27 -19.71 -1.39
CA GLN A 70 -17.22 -20.63 -2.00
C GLN A 70 -18.30 -20.96 -0.95
N GLY A 71 -19.56 -20.80 -1.35
CA GLY A 71 -20.73 -21.19 -0.56
C GLY A 71 -20.88 -22.70 -0.47
#